data_AF-A0A0D0BYY6-F1
#
_entry.id   AF-A0A0D0BYY6-F1
#
_cell.length_a   1.000
_cell.length_b   1.000
_cell.length_c   1.000
_cell.angle_alpha   90.00
_cell.angle_beta   90.00
_cell.angle_gamma   90.00
#
_symmetry.space_group_name_H-M   'P 1'
#
loop_
_entity.id
_entity.type
_entity.pdbx_description
1 polymer ?
#
loop_
_entity_poly.entity_id
_entity_poly.type
_entity_poly.pdbx_seq_one_letter_code
_entity_poly.pdbx_strand_id
1 'polypeptide(L)'
;ENRLAINDPPSSVALFAYRHNNSHRPLTKKKFLSVLANAATQAGTKPLQGHSIHIGSTIKYLLRNVPFDVIKVKGCWASDAFLVYLRQHAQILAPFIQAQPLVHEAFLHYTMPPI
;
A
#
# COMPACT_ATOMS: atom_id res chain seq x y z
N GLU A 1 -7.53 17.84 1.80
CA GLU A 1 -7.60 19.26 2.20
C GLU A 1 -6.26 19.99 2.03
N ASN A 2 -5.15 19.51 2.60
CA ASN A 2 -3.85 20.19 2.53
C ASN A 2 -3.34 20.54 1.10
N ARG A 3 -3.50 19.64 0.11
CA ARG A 3 -3.03 19.91 -1.26
C ARG A 3 -3.72 21.11 -1.93
N LEU A 4 -4.99 21.35 -1.62
CA LEU A 4 -5.78 22.47 -2.17
C LEU A 4 -5.33 23.77 -1.50
N ALA A 5 -5.11 23.73 -0.19
CA ALA A 5 -4.58 24.87 0.56
C ALA A 5 -3.16 25.29 0.14
N ILE A 6 -2.27 24.33 -0.15
CA ILE A 6 -0.87 24.64 -0.51
C ILE A 6 -0.71 24.98 -2.00
N ASN A 7 -1.33 24.21 -2.89
CA ASN A 7 -1.08 24.35 -4.33
C ASN A 7 -2.10 25.24 -5.04
N ASP A 8 -3.28 25.46 -4.45
CA ASP A 8 -4.38 26.25 -5.00
C ASP A 8 -4.57 26.09 -6.53
N PRO A 9 -4.79 24.85 -7.01
CA PRO A 9 -4.95 24.62 -8.44
C PRO A 9 -6.32 25.11 -8.91
N PRO A 10 -6.41 25.75 -10.10
CA PRO A 10 -7.70 26.02 -10.75
C PRO A 10 -8.53 24.74 -10.91
N SER A 11 -9.86 24.85 -10.91
CA SER A 11 -10.75 23.69 -11.09
C SER A 11 -10.56 22.97 -12.44
N SER A 12 -9.97 23.65 -13.42
CA SER A 12 -9.70 23.15 -14.78
C SER A 12 -8.42 22.30 -14.90
N VAL A 13 -7.58 22.22 -13.85
CA VAL A 13 -6.32 21.46 -13.91
C VAL A 13 -6.41 20.12 -13.17
N ALA A 14 -5.42 19.25 -13.40
CA ALA A 14 -5.37 17.92 -12.78
C ALA A 14 -5.41 17.98 -11.24
N LEU A 15 -6.09 17.01 -10.62
CA LEU A 15 -6.30 16.94 -9.16
C LEU A 15 -4.99 17.00 -8.34
N PHE A 16 -3.95 16.37 -8.88
CA PHE A 16 -2.59 16.39 -8.34
C PHE A 16 -1.72 17.34 -9.16
N ALA A 17 -2.06 18.61 -9.21
CA ALA A 17 -1.18 19.65 -9.75
C ALA A 17 -0.39 20.32 -8.63
N TYR A 18 0.79 20.83 -8.99
CA TYR A 18 1.63 21.62 -8.09
C TYR A 18 2.06 22.92 -8.76
N ARG A 19 2.34 23.95 -7.95
CA ARG A 19 2.81 25.25 -8.44
C ARG A 19 4.27 25.15 -8.88
N HIS A 20 4.54 25.60 -10.09
CA HIS A 20 5.87 25.70 -10.66
C HIS A 20 6.01 27.05 -11.35
N ASN A 21 6.78 27.95 -10.73
CA ASN A 21 6.84 29.37 -11.07
C ASN A 21 5.42 29.98 -11.02
N ASN A 22 5.00 30.67 -12.10
CA ASN A 22 3.69 31.31 -12.21
C ASN A 22 2.63 30.39 -12.86
N SER A 23 2.84 29.06 -12.87
CA SER A 23 1.95 28.10 -13.54
C SER A 23 1.73 26.85 -12.69
N HIS A 24 0.62 26.15 -12.94
CA HIS A 24 0.36 24.82 -12.37
C HIS A 24 0.74 23.73 -13.36
N ARG A 25 1.38 22.67 -12.86
CA ARG A 25 1.75 21.51 -13.66
C ARG A 25 1.18 20.23 -13.06
N PRO A 26 0.65 19.30 -13.87
CA PRO A 26 0.29 17.98 -13.40
C PRO A 26 1.48 17.26 -12.79
N LEU A 27 1.27 16.61 -11.64
CA LEU A 27 2.27 15.78 -11.00
C LEU A 27 2.45 14.49 -11.79
N THR A 28 3.61 14.36 -12.44
CA THR A 28 3.97 13.15 -13.15
C THR A 28 4.54 12.10 -12.20
N LYS A 29 4.42 10.82 -12.57
CA LYS A 29 5.07 9.71 -11.84
C LYS A 29 6.56 9.96 -11.63
N LYS A 30 7.27 10.45 -12.65
CA LYS A 30 8.71 10.75 -12.59
C LYS A 30 9.00 11.81 -11.52
N LYS A 31 8.25 12.91 -11.50
CA LYS A 31 8.45 13.97 -10.51
C LYS A 31 8.12 13.50 -9.10
N PHE A 32 7.02 12.77 -8.93
CA PHE A 32 6.65 12.17 -7.65
C PHE A 32 7.74 11.25 -7.09
N LEU A 33 8.23 10.31 -7.90
CA LEU A 33 9.29 9.39 -7.48
C LEU A 33 10.61 10.10 -7.21
N SER A 34 10.95 11.16 -7.97
CA SER A 34 12.15 11.96 -7.70
C SER A 34 12.08 12.68 -6.35
N VAL A 35 10.91 13.22 -5.98
CA VAL A 35 10.74 13.87 -4.67
C VAL A 35 10.88 12.85 -3.54
N LEU A 36 10.27 11.67 -3.68
CA LEU A 36 10.40 10.60 -2.69
C LEU A 36 11.83 10.06 -2.59
N ALA A 37 12.53 9.91 -3.71
CA ALA A 37 13.92 9.48 -3.73
C ALA A 37 14.81 10.46 -2.96
N ASN A 38 14.65 11.77 -3.22
CA ASN A 38 15.41 12.79 -2.51
C ASN A 38 15.15 12.75 -1.00
N ALA A 39 13.88 12.63 -0.59
CA ALA A 39 13.51 12.51 0.82
C ALA A 39 14.10 11.25 1.47
N ALA A 40 14.04 10.10 0.76
CA ALA A 40 14.62 8.85 1.23
C ALA A 40 16.14 8.98 1.43
N THR A 41 16.85 9.57 0.48
CA THR A 41 18.30 9.82 0.57
C THR A 41 18.65 10.73 1.74
N GLN A 42 17.91 11.81 1.96
CA GLN A 42 18.10 12.69 3.13
C GLN A 42 17.84 11.97 4.45
N ALA A 43 16.93 11.00 4.46
CA ALA A 43 16.66 10.15 5.61
C ALA A 43 17.63 8.95 5.75
N GLY A 44 18.67 8.85 4.91
CA GLY A 44 19.63 7.73 4.95
C GLY A 44 19.05 6.39 4.48
N THR A 45 17.94 6.40 3.76
CA THR A 45 17.24 5.21 3.27
C THR A 45 17.33 5.08 1.74
N LYS A 46 17.16 3.87 1.23
CA LYS A 46 17.19 3.62 -0.22
C LYS A 46 15.93 4.20 -0.88
N PRO A 47 16.05 4.86 -2.06
CA PRO A 47 14.91 5.32 -2.83
C PRO A 47 13.90 4.20 -3.10
N LEU A 48 12.62 4.51 -2.93
CA LEU A 48 11.53 3.57 -3.15
C LEU A 48 11.12 3.54 -4.62
N GLN A 49 10.90 2.33 -5.16
CA GLN A 49 10.27 2.17 -6.47
C GLN A 49 8.76 2.33 -6.37
N GLY A 50 8.13 2.87 -7.42
CA GLY A 50 6.67 3.07 -7.42
C GLY A 50 5.86 1.80 -7.19
N HIS A 51 6.32 0.66 -7.73
CA HIS A 51 5.65 -0.63 -7.50
C HIS A 51 5.77 -1.08 -6.03
N SER A 52 6.93 -0.86 -5.41
CA SER A 52 7.13 -1.16 -3.99
C SER A 52 6.23 -0.32 -3.07
N ILE A 53 5.92 0.92 -3.45
CA ILE A 53 4.96 1.77 -2.70
C ILE A 53 3.56 1.17 -2.78
N HIS A 54 3.15 0.69 -3.97
CA HIS A 54 1.84 0.06 -4.14
C HIS A 54 1.72 -1.23 -3.30
N ILE A 55 2.73 -2.11 -3.36
CA ILE A 55 2.79 -3.31 -2.52
C ILE A 55 2.81 -2.96 -1.03
N GLY A 56 3.63 -2.00 -0.62
CA GLY A 56 3.74 -1.58 0.78
C GLY A 56 2.42 -1.07 1.34
N SER A 57 1.63 -0.36 0.51
CA SER A 57 0.26 0.05 0.85
C SER A 57 -0.64 -1.16 1.12
N THR A 58 -0.68 -2.13 0.20
CA THR A 58 -1.42 -3.40 0.36
C THR A 58 -1.09 -4.07 1.69
N ILE A 59 0.20 -4.29 1.97
CA ILE A 59 0.65 -4.92 3.22
C ILE A 59 0.21 -4.10 4.44
N LYS A 60 0.34 -2.77 4.39
CA LYS A 60 -0.02 -1.89 5.51
C LYS A 60 -1.51 -1.99 5.87
N TYR A 61 -2.38 -2.17 4.90
CA TYR A 61 -3.80 -2.38 5.17
C TYR A 61 -4.11 -3.78 5.68
N LEU A 62 -3.47 -4.82 5.13
CA LEU A 62 -3.67 -6.20 5.61
C LEU A 62 -3.24 -6.35 7.08
N LEU A 63 -2.14 -5.70 7.48
CA LEU A 63 -1.70 -5.62 8.88
C LEU A 63 -2.69 -4.87 9.80
N ARG A 64 -3.65 -4.14 9.22
CA ARG A 64 -4.76 -3.49 9.95
C ARG A 64 -6.06 -4.29 9.86
N ASN A 65 -5.95 -5.58 9.53
CA ASN A 65 -7.06 -6.52 9.40
C ASN A 65 -8.09 -6.10 8.33
N VAL A 66 -7.68 -5.33 7.32
CA VAL A 66 -8.55 -5.07 6.17
C VAL A 66 -8.67 -6.37 5.37
N PRO A 67 -9.89 -6.83 5.04
CA PRO A 67 -10.09 -8.07 4.29
C PRO A 67 -9.39 -8.11 2.93
N PHE A 68 -9.00 -9.31 2.51
CA PHE A 68 -8.25 -9.54 1.27
C PHE A 68 -9.01 -9.11 0.01
N ASP A 69 -10.31 -9.37 -0.04
CA ASP A 69 -11.21 -8.97 -1.12
C ASP A 69 -11.31 -7.43 -1.22
N VAL A 70 -11.42 -6.75 -0.09
CA VAL A 70 -11.41 -5.27 -0.04
C VAL A 70 -10.10 -4.71 -0.59
N ILE A 71 -8.96 -5.32 -0.24
CA ILE A 71 -7.65 -4.90 -0.76
C ILE A 71 -7.44 -5.24 -2.23
N LYS A 72 -8.00 -6.34 -2.72
CA LYS A 72 -8.01 -6.67 -4.14
C LYS A 72 -8.71 -5.57 -4.94
N VAL A 73 -9.91 -5.15 -4.51
CA VAL A 73 -10.65 -4.05 -5.13
C VAL A 73 -9.89 -2.73 -4.99
N LYS A 74 -9.43 -2.41 -3.79
CA LYS A 74 -8.79 -1.11 -3.49
C LYS A 74 -7.44 -0.91 -4.16
N GLY A 75 -6.69 -1.98 -4.38
CA GLY A 75 -5.43 -1.96 -5.13
C GLY A 75 -5.62 -2.15 -6.64
N CYS A 76 -6.86 -2.22 -7.12
CA CYS A 76 -7.18 -2.49 -8.52
C CYS A 76 -6.48 -3.76 -9.05
N TRP A 77 -6.37 -4.78 -8.20
CA TRP A 77 -5.73 -6.04 -8.57
C TRP A 77 -6.72 -6.88 -9.38
N ALA A 78 -6.41 -7.10 -10.66
CA ALA A 78 -7.23 -7.92 -11.54
C ALA A 78 -7.21 -9.41 -11.15
N SER A 79 -6.18 -9.86 -10.44
CA SER A 79 -6.00 -11.25 -10.00
C SER A 79 -5.41 -11.29 -8.59
N ASP A 80 -5.23 -12.51 -8.06
CA ASP A 80 -4.62 -12.74 -6.76
C ASP A 80 -3.09 -12.67 -6.77
N ALA A 81 -2.49 -12.08 -7.83
CA ALA A 81 -1.04 -11.89 -7.94
C ALA A 81 -0.44 -11.09 -6.77
N PHE A 82 -1.25 -10.27 -6.09
CA PHE A 82 -0.80 -9.53 -4.90
C PHE A 82 -0.44 -10.46 -3.72
N LEU A 83 -0.99 -11.68 -3.67
CA LEU A 83 -0.69 -12.65 -2.62
C LEU A 83 0.78 -13.07 -2.62
N VAL A 84 1.44 -13.07 -3.79
CA VAL A 84 2.87 -13.40 -3.92
C VAL A 84 3.76 -12.37 -3.18
N TYR A 85 3.25 -11.17 -2.95
CA TYR A 85 3.98 -10.10 -2.27
C TYR A 85 3.67 -10.01 -0.78
N LEU A 86 2.89 -10.95 -0.22
CA LEU A 86 2.62 -10.98 1.21
C LEU A 86 3.92 -11.17 1.99
N ARG A 87 4.04 -10.40 3.07
CA ARG A 87 5.10 -10.50 4.07
C ARG A 87 4.42 -10.58 5.42
N GLN A 88 5.13 -11.09 6.44
CA GLN A 88 4.58 -11.23 7.79
C GLN A 88 3.31 -12.12 7.81
N HIS A 89 3.36 -13.25 7.09
CA HIS A 89 2.24 -14.19 6.93
C HIS A 89 1.54 -14.53 8.24
N ALA A 90 2.27 -14.83 9.32
CA ALA A 90 1.67 -15.13 10.61
C ALA A 90 0.80 -13.98 11.14
N GLN A 91 1.30 -12.74 11.09
CA GLN A 91 0.58 -11.56 11.58
C GLN A 91 -0.64 -11.26 10.72
N ILE A 92 -0.50 -11.40 9.39
CA ILE A 92 -1.59 -11.15 8.45
C ILE A 92 -2.65 -12.24 8.55
N LEU A 93 -2.27 -13.52 8.56
CA LEU A 93 -3.20 -14.64 8.43
C LEU A 93 -3.83 -15.09 9.75
N ALA A 94 -3.16 -14.90 10.89
CA ALA A 94 -3.67 -15.39 12.18
C ALA A 94 -5.11 -14.92 12.47
N PRO A 95 -5.48 -13.64 12.30
CA PRO A 95 -6.86 -13.20 12.54
C PRO A 95 -7.88 -13.88 11.62
N PHE A 96 -7.51 -14.17 10.37
CA PHE A 96 -8.40 -14.82 9.40
C PHE A 96 -8.55 -16.31 9.70
N ILE A 97 -7.46 -16.99 10.06
CA ILE A 97 -7.48 -18.40 10.47
C ILE A 97 -8.32 -18.56 11.74
N GLN A 98 -8.08 -17.73 12.76
CA GLN A 98 -8.80 -17.78 14.04
C GLN A 98 -10.29 -17.44 13.91
N ALA A 99 -10.66 -16.59 12.96
CA ALA A 99 -12.06 -16.25 12.71
C ALA A 99 -12.88 -17.40 12.08
N GLN A 100 -12.23 -18.45 11.58
CA GLN A 100 -12.89 -19.61 10.95
C GLN A 100 -12.57 -20.89 11.74
N PRO A 101 -13.48 -21.37 12.61
CA PRO A 101 -13.21 -22.51 13.50
C PRO A 101 -12.68 -23.76 12.78
N LEU A 102 -13.26 -24.12 11.63
CA LEU A 102 -12.81 -25.30 10.86
C LEU A 102 -11.37 -25.15 10.35
N VAL A 103 -10.99 -23.95 9.90
CA VAL A 103 -9.64 -23.66 9.40
C VAL A 103 -8.67 -23.59 10.59
N HIS A 104 -9.10 -23.02 11.71
CA HIS A 104 -8.30 -22.94 12.92
C HIS A 104 -7.97 -24.34 13.47
N GLU A 105 -8.97 -25.21 13.62
CA GLU A 105 -8.78 -26.59 14.09
C GLU A 105 -7.85 -27.39 13.15
N ALA A 106 -8.08 -27.31 11.84
CA ALA A 106 -7.20 -27.94 10.86
C ALA A 106 -5.77 -27.41 10.98
N PHE A 107 -5.59 -26.10 11.11
CA PHE A 107 -4.27 -25.50 11.26
C PHE A 107 -3.57 -25.98 12.54
N LEU A 108 -4.26 -26.05 13.67
CA LEU A 108 -3.70 -26.57 14.93
C LEU A 108 -3.28 -28.04 14.78
N HIS A 109 -4.11 -28.87 14.17
CA HIS A 109 -3.79 -30.29 13.90
C HIS A 109 -2.53 -30.46 13.05
N TYR A 110 -2.29 -29.59 12.06
CA TYR A 110 -1.10 -29.67 11.20
C TYR A 110 0.16 -29.03 11.79
N THR A 111 0.04 -28.07 12.69
CA THR A 111 1.19 -27.26 13.15
C THR A 111 1.65 -27.55 14.56
N MET A 112 0.81 -28.16 15.39
CA MET A 112 1.21 -28.60 16.72
C MET A 112 1.75 -30.03 16.66
N PRO A 113 2.87 -30.33 17.36
CA PRO A 113 3.35 -31.70 17.48
C PRO A 113 2.29 -32.57 18.20
N PRO A 114 2.16 -33.85 17.85
CA PRO A 114 1.29 -34.76 18.59
C PRO A 114 1.76 -34.83 20.04
N ILE A 115 0.81 -34.67 20.97
CA ILE A 115 1.02 -34.79 22.42
C ILE A 115 1.14 -36.26 22.78
#